data_AF-A0A395LVF8-F1
#
_entry.id   AF-A0A395LVF8-F1
#
_cell.length_a   1.000
_cell.length_b   1.000
_cell.length_c   1.000
_cell.angle_alpha   90.00
_cell.angle_beta   90.00
_cell.angle_gamma   90.00
#
_symmetry.space_group_name_H-M   'P 1'
#
loop_
_entity.id
_entity.type
_entity.pdbx_description
1 polymer ?
#
loop_
_entity_poly.entity_id
_entity_poly.type
_entity_poly.pdbx_seq_one_letter_code
_entity_poly.pdbx_strand_id
1 'polypeptide(L)'
;MFCYHKITSRIDFGICVRTPDDFARDVRWVASLPAELRPHFIFDDGYDDTFHTAYPILESFGFKASLFVITDWIGKRNDWDANFFGKFEHISLPALRELAAAGWEIGSHGASHRALTTLSSAELRREVFSSKRYLEDALGVAVRKISFPFGLFNQRVIDACQDAGYDSAVSIRCASACGYVQRSLAVYRFDRQSHLRAKLHCHWLELMRLRAINSFSGLTVLMH
;
A
#
# COMPACT_ATOMS: atom_id res chain seq x y z
N MET A 1 4.87 -1.16 10.33
CA MET A 1 4.11 -1.78 9.22
C MET A 1 5.08 -2.09 8.08
N PHE A 2 4.94 -3.25 7.44
CA PHE A 2 5.62 -3.54 6.16
C PHE A 2 4.66 -3.36 5.01
N CYS A 3 5.10 -2.61 4.00
CA CYS A 3 4.30 -2.27 2.82
C CYS A 3 4.76 -3.08 1.62
N TYR A 4 3.84 -3.87 1.09
CA TYR A 4 4.00 -4.67 -0.12
C TYR A 4 3.16 -4.05 -1.25
N HIS A 5 3.38 -4.49 -2.48
CA HIS A 5 2.59 -4.06 -3.65
C HIS A 5 2.20 -5.32 -4.46
N LYS A 6 3.11 -5.82 -5.30
CA LYS A 6 2.90 -7.04 -6.09
C LYS A 6 3.53 -8.26 -5.41
N ILE A 7 2.75 -9.32 -5.21
CA ILE A 7 3.19 -10.66 -4.80
C ILE A 7 2.93 -11.65 -5.95
N THR A 8 3.87 -11.73 -6.90
CA THR A 8 3.62 -12.42 -8.17
C THR A 8 4.76 -13.36 -8.58
N SER A 9 4.40 -14.47 -9.24
CA SER A 9 5.33 -15.35 -9.95
C SER A 9 5.61 -14.89 -11.39
N ARG A 10 4.89 -13.87 -11.88
CA ARG A 10 5.10 -13.31 -13.22
C ARG A 10 6.45 -12.61 -13.29
N ILE A 11 7.07 -12.65 -14.47
CA ILE A 11 8.27 -11.88 -14.74
C ILE A 11 7.90 -10.40 -14.75
N ASP A 12 8.38 -9.68 -13.75
CA ASP A 12 8.31 -8.22 -13.64
C ASP A 12 9.70 -7.71 -13.28
N PHE A 13 10.17 -6.63 -13.90
CA PHE A 13 11.47 -6.00 -13.62
C PHE A 13 11.36 -4.83 -12.62
N GLY A 14 10.15 -4.48 -12.20
CA GLY A 14 9.87 -3.50 -11.16
C GLY A 14 10.49 -3.87 -9.81
N ILE A 15 10.75 -2.84 -9.02
CA ILE A 15 11.33 -2.99 -7.68
C ILE A 15 10.26 -3.28 -6.60
N CYS A 16 9.01 -2.91 -6.84
CA CYS A 16 7.86 -3.13 -5.94
C CYS A 16 7.22 -4.50 -6.15
N VAL A 17 8.05 -5.54 -6.31
CA VAL A 17 7.62 -6.92 -6.58
C VAL A 17 8.28 -7.84 -5.57
N ARG A 18 7.51 -8.77 -5.02
CA ARG A 18 7.98 -9.89 -4.22
C ARG A 18 7.49 -11.19 -4.86
N THR A 19 8.33 -12.22 -4.88
CA THR A 19 7.88 -13.55 -5.32
C THR A 19 6.99 -14.19 -4.24
N PRO A 20 6.13 -15.17 -4.57
CA PRO A 20 5.35 -15.89 -3.57
C PRO A 20 6.23 -16.57 -2.52
N ASP A 21 7.37 -17.15 -2.95
CA ASP A 21 8.32 -17.82 -2.06
C ASP A 21 9.03 -16.85 -1.11
N ASP A 22 9.46 -15.69 -1.61
CA ASP A 22 10.08 -14.68 -0.78
C ASP A 22 9.07 -14.06 0.19
N PHE A 23 7.83 -13.85 -0.25
CA PHE A 23 6.75 -13.38 0.62
C PHE A 23 6.41 -14.41 1.70
N ALA A 24 6.28 -15.69 1.36
CA ALA A 24 6.07 -16.76 2.34
C ALA A 24 7.23 -16.85 3.34
N ARG A 25 8.47 -16.61 2.90
CA ARG A 25 9.64 -16.52 3.80
C ARG A 25 9.53 -15.32 4.75
N ASP A 26 9.12 -14.17 4.23
CA ASP A 26 8.89 -12.96 5.04
C ASP A 26 7.81 -13.21 6.11
N VAL A 27 6.66 -13.78 5.72
CA VAL A 27 5.54 -14.10 6.62
C VAL A 27 5.95 -15.12 7.68
N ARG A 28 6.68 -16.18 7.31
CA ARG A 28 7.18 -17.18 8.26
C ARG A 28 8.14 -16.57 9.28
N TRP A 29 9.01 -15.65 8.85
CA TRP A 29 9.89 -14.96 9.77
C TRP A 29 9.10 -14.05 10.71
N VAL A 30 8.13 -13.28 10.21
CA VAL A 30 7.25 -12.45 11.06
C VAL A 30 6.49 -13.33 12.07
N ALA A 31 5.98 -14.50 11.65
CA ALA A 31 5.32 -15.46 12.54
C ALA A 31 6.23 -15.96 13.67
N SER A 32 7.55 -16.05 13.43
CA SER A 32 8.52 -16.45 14.45
C SER A 32 8.87 -15.35 15.46
N LEU A 33 8.44 -14.11 15.24
CA LEU A 33 8.69 -13.01 16.18
C LEU A 33 7.71 -13.07 17.37
N PRO A 34 8.10 -12.54 18.54
CA PRO A 34 7.17 -12.20 19.61
C PRO A 34 6.03 -11.32 19.09
N ALA A 35 4.80 -11.52 19.59
CA ALA A 35 3.59 -10.89 19.04
C ALA A 35 3.68 -9.36 19.01
N GLU A 36 4.25 -8.77 20.06
CA GLU A 36 4.48 -7.34 20.25
C GLU A 36 5.50 -6.73 19.26
N LEU A 37 6.33 -7.57 18.63
CA LEU A 37 7.31 -7.15 17.63
C LEU A 37 6.85 -7.41 16.20
N ARG A 38 5.68 -8.03 16.00
CA ARG A 38 5.19 -8.36 14.65
C ARG A 38 4.73 -7.08 13.94
N PRO A 39 5.35 -6.71 12.80
CA PRO A 39 4.84 -5.61 12.02
C PRO A 39 3.51 -6.01 11.36
N HIS A 40 2.57 -5.07 11.33
CA HIS A 40 1.36 -5.22 10.51
C HIS A 40 1.70 -5.23 9.01
N PHE A 41 1.03 -6.10 8.26
CA PHE A 41 1.18 -6.20 6.81
C PHE A 41 0.21 -5.22 6.13
N ILE A 42 0.72 -4.44 5.19
CA ILE A 42 -0.10 -3.61 4.33
C ILE A 42 0.27 -3.80 2.86
N PHE A 43 -0.70 -3.58 1.99
CA PHE A 43 -0.57 -3.67 0.55
C PHE A 43 -1.11 -2.39 -0.07
N ASP A 44 -0.32 -1.76 -0.93
CA ASP A 44 -0.74 -0.59 -1.71
C ASP A 44 -1.11 -1.01 -3.15
N ASP A 45 -1.69 -0.07 -3.90
CA ASP A 45 -2.15 -0.15 -5.29
C ASP A 45 -3.38 -1.03 -5.58
N GLY A 46 -3.60 -2.11 -4.84
CA GLY A 46 -4.78 -2.96 -5.08
C GLY A 46 -4.60 -3.95 -6.23
N TYR A 47 -3.40 -4.50 -6.40
CA TYR A 47 -3.16 -5.57 -7.38
C TYR A 47 -3.89 -6.86 -7.00
N ASP A 48 -4.39 -7.56 -8.03
CA ASP A 48 -5.19 -8.79 -7.91
C ASP A 48 -4.43 -9.96 -7.27
N ASP A 49 -3.10 -9.97 -7.41
CA ASP A 49 -2.21 -10.93 -6.76
C ASP A 49 -2.20 -10.81 -5.22
N THR A 50 -2.64 -9.68 -4.66
CA THR A 50 -2.89 -9.58 -3.22
C THR A 50 -3.95 -10.60 -2.79
N PHE A 51 -5.04 -10.74 -3.55
CA PHE A 51 -6.11 -11.69 -3.24
C PHE A 51 -5.73 -13.12 -3.61
N HIS A 52 -5.17 -13.34 -4.79
CA HIS A 52 -4.90 -14.71 -5.27
C HIS A 52 -3.63 -15.34 -4.69
N THR A 53 -2.67 -14.53 -4.24
CA THR A 53 -1.38 -15.04 -3.75
C THR A 53 -1.13 -14.65 -2.29
N ALA A 54 -1.20 -13.37 -1.96
CA ALA A 54 -0.80 -12.90 -0.63
C ALA A 54 -1.79 -13.32 0.47
N TYR A 55 -3.09 -13.24 0.18
CA TYR A 55 -4.14 -13.57 1.13
C TYR A 55 -4.09 -15.03 1.61
N PRO A 56 -4.05 -16.07 0.75
CA PRO A 56 -3.93 -17.46 1.20
C PRO A 56 -2.66 -17.74 2.02
N ILE A 57 -1.54 -17.09 1.66
CA ILE A 57 -0.30 -17.21 2.42
C ILE A 57 -0.47 -16.62 3.83
N LEU A 58 -1.00 -15.40 3.96
CA LEU A 58 -1.23 -14.79 5.27
C LEU A 58 -2.25 -15.54 6.11
N GLU A 59 -3.33 -16.01 5.49
CA GLU A 59 -4.39 -16.80 6.13
C GLU A 59 -3.84 -18.10 6.74
N SER A 60 -2.92 -18.78 6.06
CA SER A 60 -2.28 -20.00 6.58
C SER A 60 -1.46 -19.79 7.86
N PHE A 61 -1.09 -18.55 8.17
CA PHE A 61 -0.42 -18.16 9.41
C PHE A 61 -1.33 -17.40 10.39
N GLY A 62 -2.63 -17.26 10.07
CA GLY A 62 -3.61 -16.54 10.88
C GLY A 62 -3.41 -15.02 10.90
N PHE A 63 -2.71 -14.45 9.90
CA PHE A 63 -2.53 -13.02 9.80
C PHE A 63 -3.65 -12.34 9.02
N LYS A 64 -4.03 -11.15 9.48
CA LYS A 64 -4.84 -10.17 8.75
C LYS A 64 -3.94 -9.03 8.29
N ALA A 65 -4.37 -8.31 7.26
CA ALA A 65 -3.61 -7.20 6.69
C ALA A 65 -4.54 -6.03 6.34
N SER A 66 -3.93 -4.90 5.94
CA SER A 66 -4.66 -3.80 5.31
C SER A 66 -4.36 -3.75 3.81
N LEU A 67 -5.37 -3.47 3.00
CA LEU A 67 -5.23 -3.26 1.56
C LEU A 67 -5.72 -1.86 1.20
N PHE A 68 -4.84 -1.04 0.62
CA PHE A 68 -5.14 0.31 0.15
C PHE A 68 -5.33 0.28 -1.37
N VAL A 69 -6.54 0.61 -1.83
CA VAL A 69 -6.92 0.45 -3.25
C VAL A 69 -7.10 1.77 -3.98
N ILE A 70 -6.72 1.77 -5.25
CA ILE A 70 -6.96 2.88 -6.17
C ILE A 70 -8.34 2.69 -6.79
N THR A 71 -9.33 3.49 -6.37
CA THR A 71 -10.74 3.15 -6.65
C THR A 71 -11.09 3.15 -8.14
N ASP A 72 -10.45 4.01 -8.95
CA ASP A 72 -10.72 4.06 -10.39
C ASP A 72 -10.15 2.86 -11.14
N TRP A 73 -9.32 2.02 -10.50
CA TRP A 73 -8.71 0.84 -11.12
C TRP A 73 -9.32 -0.49 -10.67
N ILE A 74 -10.26 -0.48 -9.72
CA ILE A 74 -10.91 -1.72 -9.24
C ILE A 74 -11.50 -2.51 -10.43
N GLY A 75 -11.10 -3.78 -10.55
CA GLY A 75 -11.49 -4.68 -11.64
C GLY A 75 -10.96 -4.31 -13.03
N LYS A 76 -10.01 -3.37 -13.13
CA LYS A 76 -9.38 -2.95 -14.39
C LYS A 76 -7.96 -3.52 -14.53
N ARG A 77 -7.44 -3.45 -15.76
CA ARG A 77 -6.04 -3.73 -16.07
C ARG A 77 -5.26 -2.43 -16.08
N ASN A 78 -4.05 -2.42 -15.51
CA ASN A 78 -3.15 -1.27 -15.64
C ASN A 78 -2.80 -1.00 -17.09
N ASP A 79 -3.14 0.19 -17.58
CA ASP A 79 -2.72 0.68 -18.89
C ASP A 79 -1.44 1.55 -18.82
N TRP A 80 -0.99 1.92 -17.61
CA TRP A 80 0.18 2.79 -17.39
C TRP A 80 1.51 2.06 -17.21
N ASP A 81 1.51 0.74 -16.95
CA ASP A 81 2.74 -0.03 -16.80
C ASP A 81 3.27 -0.37 -18.20
N ALA A 82 4.32 0.32 -18.64
CA ALA A 82 5.07 -0.01 -19.85
C ALA A 82 5.89 -1.30 -19.66
N ASN A 83 5.23 -2.40 -19.28
CA ASN A 83 5.86 -3.69 -19.07
C ASN A 83 5.73 -4.53 -20.35
N PHE A 84 6.86 -4.89 -20.94
CA PHE A 84 6.95 -5.76 -22.12
C PHE A 84 6.37 -7.18 -21.90
N PHE A 85 6.08 -7.57 -20.65
CA PHE A 85 5.72 -8.94 -20.24
C PHE A 85 4.27 -9.09 -19.73
N GLY A 86 3.42 -8.08 -19.93
CA GLY A 86 1.99 -8.15 -19.64
C GLY A 86 1.50 -7.14 -18.60
N LYS A 87 0.19 -6.91 -18.60
CA LYS A 87 -0.50 -5.96 -17.70
C LYS A 87 -0.89 -6.65 -16.39
N PHE A 88 -0.77 -5.92 -15.29
CA PHE A 88 -1.28 -6.35 -14.00
C PHE A 88 -2.77 -6.00 -13.87
N GLU A 89 -3.53 -6.94 -13.34
CA GLU A 89 -4.93 -6.76 -13.01
C GLU A 89 -5.04 -6.18 -11.61
N HIS A 90 -5.99 -5.28 -11.43
CA HIS A 90 -6.39 -4.78 -10.12
C HIS A 90 -7.51 -5.63 -9.59
N ILE A 91 -7.51 -5.76 -8.27
CA ILE A 91 -8.47 -6.55 -7.52
C ILE A 91 -9.90 -6.16 -7.88
N SER A 92 -10.75 -7.18 -8.03
CA SER A 92 -12.17 -6.99 -8.33
C SER A 92 -12.97 -6.61 -7.08
N LEU A 93 -14.13 -5.97 -7.25
CA LEU A 93 -15.02 -5.65 -6.13
C LEU A 93 -15.51 -6.90 -5.36
N PRO A 94 -15.85 -8.04 -6.00
CA PRO A 94 -16.14 -9.29 -5.28
C PRO A 94 -14.98 -9.74 -4.38
N ALA A 95 -13.74 -9.73 -4.88
CA ALA A 95 -12.57 -10.10 -4.08
C ALA A 95 -12.34 -9.13 -2.91
N LEU A 96 -12.58 -7.83 -3.09
CA LEU A 96 -12.53 -6.86 -1.98
C LEU A 96 -13.56 -7.15 -0.89
N ARG A 97 -14.78 -7.53 -1.26
CA ARG A 97 -15.82 -7.92 -0.29
C ARG A 97 -15.43 -9.17 0.48
N GLU A 98 -14.79 -10.13 -0.19
CA GLU A 98 -14.29 -11.35 0.46
C GLU A 98 -13.17 -11.03 1.47
N LEU A 99 -12.19 -10.20 1.09
CA LEU A 99 -11.14 -9.75 2.02
C LEU A 99 -11.73 -9.01 3.22
N ALA A 100 -12.69 -8.10 3.00
CA ALA A 100 -13.36 -7.39 4.08
C ALA A 100 -14.11 -8.35 5.02
N ALA A 101 -14.79 -9.36 4.48
CA ALA A 101 -15.48 -10.40 5.25
C ALA A 101 -14.49 -11.29 6.04
N ALA A 102 -13.29 -11.54 5.50
CA ALA A 102 -12.19 -12.23 6.18
C ALA A 102 -11.52 -11.36 7.28
N GLY A 103 -11.96 -10.11 7.43
CA GLY A 103 -11.48 -9.18 8.46
C GLY A 103 -10.23 -8.41 8.09
N TRP A 104 -9.90 -8.32 6.79
CA TRP A 104 -8.90 -7.36 6.32
C TRP A 104 -9.45 -5.93 6.43
N GLU A 105 -8.56 -4.99 6.70
CA GLU A 105 -8.90 -3.57 6.66
C GLU A 105 -8.77 -3.08 5.21
N ILE A 106 -9.87 -2.60 4.62
CA ILE A 106 -9.83 -1.98 3.29
C ILE A 106 -9.71 -0.46 3.46
N GLY A 107 -8.66 0.11 2.90
CA GLY A 107 -8.36 1.54 2.89
C GLY A 107 -8.30 2.12 1.49
N SER A 108 -8.21 3.45 1.41
CA SER A 108 -8.06 4.17 0.14
C SER A 108 -6.59 4.35 -0.25
N HIS A 109 -6.28 4.29 -1.54
CA HIS A 109 -5.02 4.76 -2.12
C HIS A 109 -5.25 5.92 -3.10
N GLY A 110 -6.27 6.74 -2.81
CA GLY A 110 -6.79 7.74 -3.75
C GLY A 110 -7.73 7.12 -4.78
N ALA A 111 -8.22 7.96 -5.69
CA ALA A 111 -9.10 7.54 -6.78
C ALA A 111 -8.30 7.18 -8.03
N SER A 112 -7.33 8.02 -8.40
CA SER A 112 -6.65 8.01 -9.70
C SER A 112 -5.14 7.76 -9.62
N HIS A 113 -4.58 7.56 -8.41
CA HIS A 113 -3.14 7.39 -8.13
C HIS A 113 -2.27 8.62 -8.41
N ARG A 114 -2.87 9.81 -8.53
CA ARG A 114 -2.10 11.05 -8.70
C ARG A 114 -1.41 11.44 -7.40
N ALA A 115 -0.26 12.10 -7.51
CA ALA A 115 0.42 12.67 -6.35
C ALA A 115 -0.45 13.77 -5.72
N LEU A 116 -1.04 13.51 -4.55
CA LEU A 116 -1.99 14.41 -3.90
C LEU A 116 -1.44 15.83 -3.67
N THR A 117 -0.13 15.96 -3.54
CA THR A 117 0.55 17.25 -3.37
C THR A 117 0.49 18.15 -4.61
N THR A 118 0.31 17.59 -5.81
CA THR A 118 0.30 18.35 -7.09
C THR A 118 -1.09 18.81 -7.53
N LEU A 119 -2.15 18.24 -6.92
CA LEU A 119 -3.54 18.56 -7.25
C LEU A 119 -3.93 19.98 -6.82
N SER A 120 -4.85 20.64 -7.51
CA SER A 120 -5.52 21.83 -6.97
C SER A 120 -6.34 21.48 -5.71
N SER A 121 -6.73 22.47 -4.90
CA SER A 121 -7.50 22.18 -3.67
C SER A 121 -8.86 21.54 -3.95
N ALA A 122 -9.49 21.88 -5.08
CA ALA A 122 -10.76 21.28 -5.50
C ALA A 122 -10.57 19.83 -5.98
N GLU A 123 -9.52 19.57 -6.76
CA GLU A 123 -9.16 18.20 -7.19
C GLU A 123 -8.78 17.34 -6.00
N LEU A 124 -7.93 17.83 -5.09
CA LEU A 124 -7.51 17.11 -3.89
C LEU A 124 -8.69 16.68 -3.04
N ARG A 125 -9.62 17.61 -2.75
CA ARG A 125 -10.84 17.29 -1.99
C ARG A 125 -11.69 16.25 -2.69
N ARG A 126 -11.86 16.36 -4.00
CA ARG A 126 -12.61 15.39 -4.80
C ARG A 126 -11.95 14.01 -4.73
N GLU A 127 -10.64 13.94 -4.99
CA GLU A 127 -9.83 12.72 -5.02
C GLU A 127 -9.95 11.91 -3.72
N VAL A 128 -9.80 12.57 -2.57
CA VAL A 128 -9.83 11.88 -1.26
C VAL A 128 -11.24 11.53 -0.81
N PHE A 129 -12.23 12.40 -1.10
CA PHE A 129 -13.62 12.17 -0.71
C PHE A 129 -14.30 11.11 -1.59
N SER A 130 -14.10 11.15 -2.91
CA SER A 130 -14.73 10.21 -3.83
C SER A 130 -14.22 8.79 -3.62
N SER A 131 -12.91 8.62 -3.40
CA SER A 131 -12.32 7.30 -3.13
C SER A 131 -12.85 6.69 -1.83
N LYS A 132 -12.94 7.49 -0.76
CA LYS A 132 -13.55 7.05 0.51
C LYS A 132 -14.99 6.60 0.29
N ARG A 133 -15.81 7.49 -0.26
CA ARG A 133 -17.25 7.27 -0.45
C ARG A 133 -17.52 6.06 -1.34
N TYR A 134 -16.79 5.93 -2.44
CA TYR A 134 -16.92 4.78 -3.34
C TYR A 134 -16.75 3.46 -2.58
N LEU A 135 -15.70 3.35 -1.76
CA LEU A 135 -15.41 2.13 -1.01
C LEU A 135 -16.45 1.88 0.09
N GLU A 136 -16.87 2.93 0.81
CA GLU A 136 -17.92 2.81 1.84
C GLU A 136 -19.25 2.35 1.23
N ASP A 137 -19.65 2.95 0.10
CA ASP A 137 -20.87 2.58 -0.63
C ASP A 137 -20.78 1.15 -1.18
N ALA A 138 -19.61 0.74 -1.68
CA ALA A 138 -19.43 -0.56 -2.33
C ALA A 138 -19.27 -1.74 -1.35
N LEU A 139 -18.69 -1.49 -0.17
CA LEU A 139 -18.36 -2.52 0.83
C LEU A 139 -19.29 -2.50 2.04
N GLY A 140 -20.04 -1.41 2.27
CA GLY A 140 -20.92 -1.26 3.43
C GLY A 140 -20.18 -1.16 4.77
N VAL A 141 -18.89 -0.82 4.75
CA VAL A 141 -18.04 -0.66 5.95
C VAL A 141 -17.35 0.71 5.92
N ALA A 142 -17.05 1.26 7.09
CA ALA A 142 -16.34 2.53 7.20
C ALA A 142 -14.88 2.41 6.71
N VAL A 143 -14.46 3.34 5.85
CA VAL A 143 -13.09 3.38 5.30
C VAL A 143 -12.27 4.35 6.12
N ARG A 144 -11.47 3.82 7.03
CA ARG A 144 -10.82 4.63 8.09
C ARG A 144 -9.48 5.22 7.69
N LYS A 145 -8.78 4.61 6.73
CA LYS A 145 -7.38 4.95 6.43
C LYS A 145 -7.15 5.19 4.95
N ILE A 146 -6.16 6.03 4.66
CA ILE A 146 -5.63 6.28 3.33
C ILE A 146 -4.11 6.09 3.30
N SER A 147 -3.58 5.35 2.33
CA SER A 147 -2.14 5.35 2.01
C SER A 147 -1.90 6.39 0.91
N PHE A 148 -0.87 7.22 1.02
CA PHE A 148 -0.62 8.27 0.03
C PHE A 148 0.16 7.76 -1.18
N PRO A 149 -0.31 7.98 -2.42
CA PRO A 149 0.45 7.69 -3.62
C PRO A 149 1.86 8.28 -3.56
N PHE A 150 2.87 7.46 -3.89
CA PHE A 150 4.30 7.79 -3.82
C PHE A 150 4.81 8.18 -2.40
N GLY A 151 3.97 8.05 -1.37
CA GLY A 151 4.21 8.51 0.00
C GLY A 151 4.32 10.03 0.15
N LEU A 152 3.88 10.82 -0.84
CA LEU A 152 4.00 12.28 -0.83
C LEU A 152 2.80 12.93 -0.13
N PHE A 153 3.09 13.80 0.84
CA PHE A 153 2.07 14.59 1.52
C PHE A 153 2.64 15.92 2.02
N ASN A 154 1.74 16.86 2.29
CA ASN A 154 1.99 18.11 3.01
C ASN A 154 0.77 18.42 3.89
N GLN A 155 0.79 19.54 4.60
CA GLN A 155 -0.31 19.89 5.52
C GLN A 155 -1.67 19.95 4.80
N ARG A 156 -1.71 20.51 3.58
CA ARG A 156 -2.95 20.58 2.79
C ARG A 156 -3.54 19.20 2.48
N VAL A 157 -2.69 18.20 2.24
CA VAL A 157 -3.14 16.81 2.03
C VAL A 157 -3.70 16.22 3.33
N ILE A 158 -3.03 16.46 4.46
CA ILE A 158 -3.51 16.02 5.78
C ILE A 158 -4.89 16.62 6.08
N ASP A 159 -5.02 17.94 5.95
CA ASP A 159 -6.27 18.67 6.22
C ASP A 159 -7.40 18.15 5.33
N ALA A 160 -7.14 17.94 4.03
CA ALA A 160 -8.14 17.40 3.11
C ALA A 160 -8.59 15.97 3.49
N CYS A 161 -7.69 15.14 4.02
CA CYS A 161 -8.04 13.79 4.47
C CYS A 161 -8.85 13.83 5.77
N GLN A 162 -8.52 14.74 6.69
CA GLN A 162 -9.29 14.95 7.92
C GLN A 162 -10.69 15.49 7.60
N ASP A 163 -10.79 16.47 6.71
CA ASP A 163 -12.07 17.00 6.18
C ASP A 163 -12.93 15.90 5.55
N ALA A 164 -12.30 14.93 4.86
CA ALA A 164 -12.99 13.78 4.28
C ALA A 164 -13.35 12.69 5.30
N GLY A 165 -12.92 12.82 6.56
CA GLY A 165 -13.25 11.90 7.64
C GLY A 165 -12.40 10.63 7.69
N TYR A 166 -11.16 10.66 7.20
CA TYR A 166 -10.19 9.59 7.49
C TYR A 166 -9.67 9.73 8.93
N ASP A 167 -9.52 8.60 9.63
CA ASP A 167 -9.03 8.53 11.01
C ASP A 167 -7.50 8.68 11.07
N SER A 168 -6.79 8.16 10.05
CA SER A 168 -5.34 8.26 9.93
C SER A 168 -4.88 8.01 8.48
N ALA A 169 -3.61 8.30 8.21
CA ALA A 169 -3.00 8.04 6.91
C ALA A 169 -1.67 7.28 7.02
N VAL A 170 -1.20 6.73 5.90
CA VAL A 170 0.04 5.98 5.79
C VAL A 170 0.95 6.58 4.72
N SER A 171 2.26 6.63 4.99
CA SER A 171 3.28 7.00 4.01
C SER A 171 4.52 6.10 4.12
N ILE A 172 5.04 5.70 2.96
CA ILE A 172 6.32 4.98 2.85
C ILE A 172 7.54 5.87 3.13
N ARG A 173 7.39 7.21 3.13
CA ARG A 173 8.52 8.15 3.28
C ARG A 173 8.78 8.50 4.74
N CYS A 174 7.78 9.02 5.44
CA CYS A 174 7.88 9.47 6.82
C CYS A 174 6.52 9.50 7.54
N ALA A 175 6.56 9.61 8.86
CA ALA A 175 5.40 9.94 9.68
C ALA A 175 5.23 11.47 9.76
N SER A 176 4.02 11.95 10.06
CA SER A 176 3.81 13.36 10.37
C SER A 176 4.13 13.66 11.83
N ALA A 177 4.53 14.90 12.12
CA ALA A 177 4.83 15.33 13.50
C ALA A 177 3.61 15.25 14.42
N CYS A 178 2.40 15.45 13.89
CA CYS A 178 1.14 15.35 14.62
C CYS A 178 0.63 13.90 14.82
N GLY A 179 1.33 12.89 14.32
CA GLY A 179 0.96 11.48 14.47
C GLY A 179 -0.16 10.98 13.54
N TYR A 180 -0.82 11.88 12.80
CA TYR A 180 -1.89 11.51 11.85
C TYR A 180 -1.41 10.60 10.72
N VAL A 181 -0.19 10.85 10.20
CA VAL A 181 0.44 10.03 9.17
C VAL A 181 1.41 9.07 9.83
N GLN A 182 1.16 7.78 9.69
CA GLN A 182 2.00 6.71 10.19
C GLN A 182 2.98 6.26 9.09
N ARG A 183 4.20 5.90 9.50
CA ARG A 183 5.20 5.42 8.55
C ARG A 183 5.03 3.92 8.28
N SER A 184 4.98 3.55 7.00
CA SER A 184 5.17 2.18 6.54
C SER A 184 6.57 1.99 5.94
N LEU A 185 7.06 0.75 5.96
CA LEU A 185 8.37 0.41 5.43
C LEU A 185 8.17 -0.48 4.21
N ALA A 186 8.33 0.12 3.01
CA ALA A 186 8.20 -0.59 1.75
C ALA A 186 9.17 -1.77 1.68
N VAL A 187 8.69 -2.92 1.23
CA VAL A 187 9.47 -4.13 0.96
C VAL A 187 9.64 -4.26 -0.55
N TYR A 188 10.90 -4.29 -0.98
CA TYR A 188 11.28 -4.32 -2.39
C TYR A 188 11.86 -5.68 -2.77
N ARG A 189 11.92 -5.93 -4.08
CA ARG A 189 12.45 -7.14 -4.69
C ARG A 189 13.78 -7.59 -4.10
N PHE A 190 14.72 -6.66 -3.94
CA PHE A 190 16.09 -6.96 -3.48
C PHE A 190 16.24 -6.98 -1.96
N ASP A 191 15.14 -6.88 -1.21
CA ASP A 191 15.20 -7.06 0.23
C ASP A 191 15.49 -8.52 0.60
N ARG A 192 16.28 -8.68 1.65
CA ARG A 192 16.68 -9.95 2.25
C ARG A 192 16.16 -9.94 3.68
N GLN A 193 16.19 -11.08 4.35
CA GLN A 193 15.78 -11.14 5.76
C GLN A 193 16.55 -10.14 6.65
N SER A 194 17.84 -9.89 6.35
CA SER A 194 18.64 -8.88 7.04
C SER A 194 18.11 -7.47 6.85
N HIS A 195 17.64 -7.11 5.65
CA HIS A 195 17.02 -5.81 5.37
C HIS A 195 15.70 -5.67 6.14
N LEU A 196 14.84 -6.69 6.14
CA LEU A 196 13.59 -6.67 6.91
C LEU A 196 13.83 -6.54 8.42
N ARG A 197 14.84 -7.25 8.96
CA ARG A 197 15.28 -7.08 10.35
C ARG A 197 15.77 -5.67 10.63
N ALA A 198 16.60 -5.11 9.76
CA ALA A 198 17.11 -3.75 9.90
C ALA A 198 15.98 -2.70 9.84
N LYS A 199 14.97 -2.91 8.98
CA LYS A 199 13.75 -2.11 8.90
C LYS A 199 12.97 -2.14 10.22
N LEU A 200 12.73 -3.33 10.77
CA LEU A 200 12.00 -3.50 12.02
C LEU A 200 12.66 -2.78 13.20
N HIS A 201 13.99 -2.79 13.26
CA HIS A 201 14.76 -2.09 14.30
C HIS A 201 15.06 -0.63 13.98
N CYS A 202 14.46 -0.07 12.91
CA CYS A 202 14.72 1.30 12.47
C CYS A 202 16.22 1.62 12.29
N HIS A 203 17.01 0.65 11.83
CA HIS A 203 18.46 0.81 11.68
C HIS A 203 18.77 1.93 10.69
N TRP A 204 19.57 2.91 11.10
CA TRP A 204 19.73 4.18 10.38
C TRP A 204 20.23 4.00 8.93
N LEU A 205 21.17 3.09 8.65
CA LEU A 205 21.64 2.80 7.28
C LEU A 205 20.52 2.28 6.38
N GLU A 206 19.65 1.44 6.92
CA GLU A 206 18.52 0.89 6.16
C GLU A 206 17.47 1.97 5.91
N LEU A 207 17.25 2.85 6.88
CA LEU A 207 16.38 4.01 6.70
C LEU A 207 16.94 5.00 5.67
N MET A 208 18.26 5.19 5.59
CA MET A 208 18.89 6.00 4.53
C MET A 208 18.69 5.35 3.16
N ARG A 209 18.94 4.04 3.04
CA ARG A 209 18.68 3.27 1.82
C ARG A 209 17.22 3.40 1.37
N LEU A 210 16.26 3.22 2.28
CA LEU A 210 14.84 3.39 1.99
C LEU A 210 14.51 4.80 1.51
N ARG A 211 15.07 5.84 2.14
CA ARG A 211 14.88 7.23 1.70
C ARG A 211 15.42 7.47 0.29
N ALA A 212 16.58 6.89 -0.04
CA ALA A 212 17.14 6.98 -1.38
C ALA A 212 16.21 6.31 -2.41
N ILE A 213 15.78 5.06 -2.17
CA ILE A 213 14.84 4.36 -3.07
C ILE A 213 13.53 5.14 -3.22
N ASN A 214 12.94 5.59 -2.11
CA ASN A 214 11.70 6.38 -2.08
C ASN A 214 11.84 7.82 -2.61
N SER A 215 13.03 8.27 -2.99
CA SER A 215 13.18 9.54 -3.70
C SER A 215 12.98 9.38 -5.21
N PHE A 216 13.23 8.18 -5.75
CA PHE A 216 13.03 7.89 -7.18
C PHE A 216 11.55 7.76 -7.54
N SER A 217 10.65 7.43 -6.60
CA SER A 217 9.19 7.50 -6.84
C SER A 217 8.69 8.93 -7.07
N GLY A 218 9.46 9.96 -6.74
CA GLY A 218 9.15 11.34 -7.13
C GLY A 218 9.34 11.57 -8.64
N LEU A 219 10.18 10.79 -9.31
CA LEU A 219 10.41 10.91 -10.76
C LEU A 219 9.24 10.34 -11.57
N THR A 220 8.56 9.31 -11.06
CA THR A 220 7.35 8.76 -11.70
C THR A 220 6.19 9.76 -11.69
N VAL A 221 6.14 10.66 -10.69
CA VAL A 221 5.16 11.77 -10.65
C VAL A 221 5.32 12.74 -11.82
N LEU A 222 6.52 12.90 -12.37
CA LEU A 222 6.78 13.81 -13.49
C LEU A 222 6.35 13.22 -14.85
N MET A 223 5.98 11.93 -14.89
CA MET A 223 5.60 11.22 -16.11
C MET A 223 4.08 11.05 -16.28
N HIS A 224 3.27 11.56 -15.33
CA HIS A 224 1.80 11.48 -15.29
C HIS A 224 1.18 12.83 -14.92
#